data_AF-A0A8S2KWU1-F1
#
_entry.id   AF-A0A8S2KWU1-F1
#
_cell.length_a   1.000
_cell.length_b   1.000
_cell.length_c   1.000
_cell.angle_alpha   90.00
_cell.angle_beta   90.00
_cell.angle_gamma   90.00
#
_symmetry.space_group_name_H-M   'P 1'
#
loop_
_entity.id
_entity.type
_entity.pdbx_description
1 polymer ?
#
loop_
_entity_poly.entity_id
_entity_poly.type
_entity_poly.pdbx_seq_one_letter_code
_entity_poly.pdbx_strand_id
1 'polypeptide(L)'
;DVDWVIQFDPPTTVVQFVHRCGRTARLGRLGNALLMLLPNEEAYVNFLLNSQKVPLKEMIAVDASKIENIVPTVRELATSDKGVYDRSKQAFVSYVQAYAKHECSLLLRLKELDLCGVAEGAFALVHLPRMPELRNRDKSKFNQENQTVNAESIPYKDKSLAKKKQMEKDDPTLKIKKRVKTVAFSIQKENKLRKRLKRLRREQAENERIAGAEDAVAETEKHIDEIANEYSKLKRQRRLQRFNKIQKIKKKNSELELSENEQLSDME
;
A
#
# COMPACT_ATOMS: atom_id res chain seq x y z
N ASP A 1 22.99 -14.58 -8.12
CA ASP A 1 21.71 -15.12 -8.62
C ASP A 1 20.99 -15.80 -7.47
N VAL A 2 19.71 -16.14 -7.60
CA VAL A 2 18.94 -16.79 -6.51
C VAL A 2 18.63 -18.23 -6.91
N ASP A 3 19.21 -19.21 -6.22
CA ASP A 3 18.99 -20.63 -6.51
C ASP A 3 17.71 -21.19 -5.87
N TRP A 4 17.38 -20.72 -4.66
CA TRP A 4 16.23 -21.18 -3.89
C TRP A 4 15.39 -20.03 -3.37
N VAL A 5 14.08 -20.15 -3.53
CA VAL A 5 13.09 -19.32 -2.84
C VAL A 5 12.37 -20.18 -1.82
N ILE A 6 12.63 -19.92 -0.54
CA ILE A 6 12.02 -20.66 0.57
C ILE A 6 10.89 -19.81 1.16
N GLN A 7 9.69 -20.38 1.19
CA GLN A 7 8.50 -19.79 1.79
C GLN A 7 8.12 -20.63 2.99
N PHE A 8 8.42 -20.11 4.18
CA PHE A 8 8.12 -20.77 5.46
C PHE A 8 6.62 -20.86 5.75
N ASP A 9 5.85 -19.89 5.25
CA ASP A 9 4.41 -19.80 5.44
C ASP A 9 3.71 -19.50 4.11
N PRO A 10 2.44 -19.90 3.95
CA PRO A 10 1.63 -19.50 2.82
C PRO A 10 1.50 -17.96 2.74
N PRO A 11 1.75 -17.35 1.56
CA PRO A 11 1.63 -15.91 1.39
C PRO A 11 0.16 -15.48 1.44
N THR A 12 -0.07 -14.28 1.99
CA THR A 12 -1.42 -13.72 2.22
C THR A 12 -2.34 -13.78 1.00
N THR A 13 -1.75 -13.65 -0.20
CA THR A 13 -2.47 -13.71 -1.48
C THR A 13 -1.78 -14.66 -2.44
N VAL A 14 -2.56 -15.30 -3.31
CA VAL A 14 -2.04 -16.28 -4.27
C VAL A 14 -1.12 -15.64 -5.31
N VAL A 15 -1.41 -14.39 -5.68
CA VAL A 15 -0.57 -13.63 -6.63
C VAL A 15 0.82 -13.38 -6.04
N GLN A 16 0.91 -13.14 -4.72
CA GLN A 16 2.20 -12.98 -4.06
C GLN A 16 3.04 -14.26 -4.10
N PHE A 17 2.42 -15.45 -4.03
CA PHE A 17 3.12 -16.72 -4.20
C PHE A 17 3.88 -16.76 -5.52
N VAL A 18 3.19 -16.51 -6.63
CA VAL A 18 3.79 -16.53 -7.97
C VAL A 18 4.89 -15.46 -8.11
N HIS A 19 4.65 -14.25 -7.58
CA HIS A 19 5.67 -13.18 -7.61
C HIS A 19 6.93 -13.50 -6.80
N ARG A 20 6.80 -14.24 -5.69
CA ARG A 20 7.93 -14.73 -4.89
C ARG A 20 8.69 -15.82 -5.64
N CYS A 21 8.00 -16.78 -6.24
CA CYS A 21 8.63 -17.80 -7.09
C CYS A 21 9.38 -17.17 -8.28
N GLY A 22 8.84 -16.11 -8.89
CA GLY A 22 9.49 -15.35 -9.95
C GLY A 22 10.75 -14.57 -9.53
N ARG A 23 11.25 -14.73 -8.29
CA ARG A 23 12.57 -14.23 -7.88
C ARG A 23 13.72 -15.12 -8.34
N THR A 24 13.47 -16.41 -8.55
CA THR A 24 14.46 -17.39 -9.06
C THR A 24 14.19 -17.72 -10.54
N ALA A 25 15.01 -18.60 -11.13
CA ALA A 25 14.88 -19.12 -12.50
C ALA A 25 14.76 -18.03 -13.59
N ARG A 26 15.62 -17.01 -13.54
CA ARG A 26 15.60 -15.87 -14.48
C ARG A 26 16.60 -16.05 -15.60
N LEU A 27 16.32 -15.44 -16.76
CA LEU A 27 17.24 -15.37 -17.90
C LEU A 27 17.78 -16.75 -18.33
N GLY A 28 16.91 -17.76 -18.37
CA GLY A 28 17.26 -19.12 -18.79
C GLY A 28 18.02 -19.95 -17.76
N ARG A 29 18.22 -19.44 -16.53
CA ARG A 29 18.81 -20.21 -15.43
C ARG A 29 17.76 -21.04 -14.72
N LEU A 30 18.20 -22.15 -14.14
CA LEU A 30 17.38 -23.01 -13.28
C LEU A 30 17.24 -22.39 -11.88
N GLY A 31 16.20 -22.80 -11.17
CA GLY A 31 15.88 -22.28 -9.85
C GLY A 31 14.77 -23.07 -9.19
N ASN A 32 14.78 -23.13 -7.87
CA ASN A 32 13.84 -23.93 -7.08
C ASN A 32 13.02 -23.04 -6.14
N ALA A 33 11.78 -23.43 -5.90
CA ALA A 33 10.92 -22.78 -4.92
C ALA A 33 10.33 -23.84 -3.98
N LEU A 34 10.48 -23.63 -2.67
CA LEU A 34 9.98 -24.50 -1.62
C LEU A 34 8.91 -23.76 -0.82
N LEU A 35 7.76 -24.40 -0.65
CA LEU A 35 6.70 -23.96 0.25
C LEU A 35 6.62 -24.95 1.40
N MET A 36 6.79 -24.47 2.63
CA MET A 36 6.51 -25.25 3.83
C MET A 36 5.05 -25.05 4.22
N LEU A 37 4.40 -26.16 4.54
CA LEU A 37 3.01 -26.20 4.98
C LEU A 37 2.93 -27.09 6.23
N LEU A 38 2.03 -26.72 7.14
CA LEU A 38 1.66 -27.62 8.22
C LEU A 38 0.76 -28.74 7.68
N PRO A 39 0.69 -29.89 8.38
CA PRO A 39 -0.20 -31.00 7.98
C PRO A 39 -1.67 -30.56 7.81
N ASN A 40 -2.12 -29.57 8.58
CA ASN A 40 -3.49 -29.06 8.52
C ASN A 40 -3.73 -28.10 7.33
N GLU A 41 -2.70 -27.75 6.58
CA GLU A 41 -2.73 -26.76 5.49
C GLU A 41 -2.64 -27.40 4.11
N GLU A 42 -2.65 -28.73 4.01
CA GLU A 42 -2.52 -29.48 2.76
C GLU A 42 -3.55 -29.05 1.70
N ALA A 43 -4.77 -28.69 2.13
CA ALA A 43 -5.82 -28.19 1.26
C ALA A 43 -5.42 -26.91 0.48
N TYR A 44 -4.43 -26.17 0.97
CA TYR A 44 -3.87 -25.00 0.27
C TYR A 44 -3.19 -25.39 -1.05
N VAL A 45 -2.59 -26.59 -1.14
CA VAL A 45 -1.96 -27.09 -2.38
C VAL A 45 -2.99 -27.21 -3.51
N ASN A 46 -4.14 -27.82 -3.21
CA ASN A 46 -5.24 -27.95 -4.17
C ASN A 46 -5.81 -26.58 -4.58
N PHE A 47 -5.86 -25.64 -3.64
CA PHE A 47 -6.30 -24.28 -3.92
C PHE A 47 -5.34 -23.53 -4.86
N LEU A 48 -4.02 -23.67 -4.66
CA LEU A 48 -3.00 -23.11 -5.56
C LEU A 48 -3.12 -23.68 -6.98
N LEU A 49 -3.31 -24.99 -7.09
CA LEU A 49 -3.51 -25.67 -8.36
C LEU A 49 -4.76 -25.14 -9.09
N ASN A 50 -5.89 -25.05 -8.39
CA ASN A 50 -7.15 -24.62 -9.01
C ASN A 50 -7.18 -23.13 -9.37
N SER A 51 -6.55 -22.29 -8.54
CA SER A 51 -6.66 -20.84 -8.67
C SER A 51 -5.61 -20.23 -9.61
N GLN A 52 -4.37 -20.74 -9.60
CA GLN A 52 -3.25 -20.20 -10.40
C GLN A 52 -2.64 -21.24 -11.35
N LYS A 53 -3.18 -22.46 -11.40
CA LYS A 53 -2.66 -23.56 -12.24
C LYS A 53 -1.19 -23.88 -11.95
N VAL A 54 -0.78 -23.74 -10.69
CA VAL A 54 0.59 -24.05 -10.26
C VAL A 54 0.59 -25.44 -9.62
N PRO A 55 1.11 -26.47 -10.32
CA PRO A 55 1.29 -27.78 -9.71
C PRO A 55 2.45 -27.74 -8.72
N LEU A 56 2.19 -28.18 -7.50
CA LEU A 56 3.23 -28.41 -6.50
C LEU A 56 3.53 -29.90 -6.42
N LYS A 57 4.81 -30.23 -6.27
CA LYS A 57 5.26 -31.60 -6.03
C LYS A 57 5.72 -31.71 -4.58
N GLU A 58 5.22 -32.71 -3.88
CA GLU A 58 5.68 -33.02 -2.53
C GLU A 58 7.17 -33.37 -2.55
N MET A 59 7.92 -32.79 -1.63
CA MET A 59 9.33 -33.09 -1.43
C MET A 59 9.47 -34.07 -0.28
N ILE A 60 10.31 -35.10 -0.45
CA ILE A 60 10.55 -36.12 0.58
C ILE A 60 11.04 -35.43 1.85
N ALA A 61 10.37 -35.73 2.97
CA ALA A 61 10.74 -35.20 4.28
C ALA A 61 12.18 -35.59 4.64
N VAL A 62 12.93 -34.65 5.18
CA VAL A 62 14.26 -34.92 5.74
C VAL A 62 14.08 -35.85 6.95
N ASP A 63 14.91 -36.89 7.05
CA ASP A 63 14.89 -37.80 8.20
C ASP A 63 14.98 -37.01 9.51
N ALA A 64 13.96 -37.12 10.37
CA ALA A 64 13.89 -36.41 11.64
C ALA A 64 15.08 -36.73 12.56
N SER A 65 15.70 -37.91 12.40
CA SER A 65 16.90 -38.33 13.13
C SER A 65 18.14 -37.52 12.81
N LYS A 66 18.17 -36.80 11.68
CA LYS A 66 19.29 -35.93 11.27
C LYS A 66 19.11 -34.48 11.70
N ILE A 67 17.97 -34.14 12.31
CA ILE A 67 17.62 -32.75 12.65
C ILE A 67 18.02 -32.49 14.10
N GLU A 68 18.98 -31.60 14.31
CA GLU A 68 19.37 -31.12 15.64
C GLU A 68 18.31 -30.15 16.19
N ASN A 69 18.01 -30.27 17.49
CA ASN A 69 17.08 -29.38 18.15
C ASN A 69 17.77 -28.06 18.55
N ILE A 70 17.55 -27.03 17.74
CA ILE A 70 18.05 -25.66 17.92
C ILE A 70 17.23 -24.84 18.95
N VAL A 71 16.02 -25.29 19.31
CA VAL A 71 15.10 -24.53 20.19
C VAL A 71 15.75 -24.15 21.54
N PRO A 72 16.48 -25.03 22.24
CA PRO A 72 17.15 -24.69 23.50
C PRO A 72 18.19 -23.57 23.33
N THR A 73 19.00 -23.62 22.26
CA THR A 73 20.02 -22.62 21.96
C THR A 73 19.40 -21.25 21.69
N VAL A 74 18.30 -21.20 20.91
CA VAL A 74 17.59 -19.95 20.63
C VAL A 74 16.92 -19.40 21.90
N ARG A 75 16.45 -20.29 22.78
CA ARG A 75 15.85 -19.91 24.06
C ARG A 75 16.88 -19.30 25.01
N GLU A 76 18.09 -19.82 25.05
CA GLU A 76 19.20 -19.23 25.81
C GLU A 76 19.52 -17.82 25.29
N LEU A 77 19.57 -17.64 23.97
CA LEU A 77 19.78 -16.32 23.36
C LEU A 77 18.65 -15.33 23.70
N ALA A 78 17.40 -15.79 23.68
CA ALA A 78 16.25 -14.97 24.06
C ALA A 78 16.26 -14.62 25.56
N THR A 79 16.72 -15.54 26.42
CA THR A 79 16.82 -15.32 27.87
C THR A 79 18.01 -14.44 28.23
N SER A 80 19.03 -14.37 27.38
CA SER A 80 20.22 -13.53 27.59
C SER A 80 19.95 -12.03 27.36
N ASP A 81 19.05 -11.68 26.43
CA ASP A 81 18.69 -10.29 26.14
C ASP A 81 17.18 -10.08 26.04
N LYS A 82 16.64 -9.25 26.94
CA LYS A 82 15.24 -8.86 26.94
C LYS A 82 14.82 -8.15 25.65
N GLY A 83 15.73 -7.46 24.98
CA GLY A 83 15.47 -6.81 23.70
C GLY A 83 15.07 -7.81 22.61
N VAL A 84 15.78 -8.94 22.53
CA VAL A 84 15.45 -10.06 21.64
C VAL A 84 14.13 -10.70 22.05
N TYR A 85 13.95 -10.99 23.34
CA TYR A 85 12.73 -11.62 23.84
C TYR A 85 11.46 -10.80 23.57
N ASP A 86 11.50 -9.48 23.78
CA ASP A 86 10.37 -8.58 23.47
C ASP A 86 10.05 -8.58 21.97
N ARG A 87 11.07 -8.66 21.10
CA ARG A 87 10.88 -8.78 19.65
C ARG A 87 10.27 -10.12 19.28
N SER A 88 10.70 -11.22 19.91
CA SER A 88 10.09 -12.54 19.70
C SER A 88 8.61 -12.56 20.09
N LYS A 89 8.24 -11.93 21.22
CA LYS A 89 6.83 -11.77 21.61
C LYS A 89 6.05 -10.97 20.57
N GLN A 90 6.61 -9.86 20.09
CA GLN A 90 5.97 -9.04 19.07
C GLN A 90 5.81 -9.80 17.74
N ALA A 91 6.83 -10.56 17.35
CA ALA A 91 6.82 -11.37 16.14
C ALA A 91 5.74 -12.46 16.20
N PHE A 92 5.62 -13.17 17.32
CA PHE A 92 4.56 -14.16 17.52
C PHE A 92 3.16 -13.55 17.40
N VAL A 93 2.90 -12.42 18.07
CA VAL A 93 1.59 -11.74 17.96
C VAL A 93 1.31 -11.32 16.51
N SER A 94 2.33 -10.81 15.80
CA SER A 94 2.19 -10.43 14.40
C SER A 94 1.93 -11.62 13.47
N TYR A 95 2.56 -12.76 13.75
CA TYR A 95 2.37 -14.01 13.01
C TYR A 95 0.93 -14.51 13.14
N VAL A 96 0.42 -14.61 14.37
CA VAL A 96 -0.95 -15.06 14.59
C VAL A 96 -1.96 -14.11 13.94
N GLN A 97 -1.71 -12.79 13.99
CA GLN A 97 -2.55 -11.80 13.32
C GLN A 97 -2.49 -11.90 11.79
N ALA A 98 -1.32 -12.20 11.22
CA ALA A 98 -1.17 -12.42 9.78
C ALA A 98 -1.95 -13.66 9.34
N TYR A 99 -1.84 -14.75 10.10
CA TYR A 99 -2.58 -15.98 9.86
C TYR A 99 -4.10 -15.77 9.99
N ALA A 100 -4.54 -14.98 10.98
CA ALA A 100 -5.94 -14.61 11.18
C ALA A 100 -6.56 -13.87 9.99
N LYS A 101 -5.76 -13.01 9.34
CA LYS A 101 -6.19 -12.09 8.28
C LYS A 101 -5.89 -12.63 6.88
N HIS A 102 -5.43 -13.87 6.78
CA HIS A 102 -5.09 -14.47 5.51
C HIS A 102 -6.34 -14.56 4.61
N GLU A 103 -6.20 -14.33 3.30
CA GLU A 103 -7.33 -14.38 2.36
C GLU A 103 -8.02 -15.76 2.41
N CYS A 104 -7.23 -16.82 2.46
CA CYS A 104 -7.67 -18.20 2.64
C CYS A 104 -8.00 -18.60 4.10
N SER A 105 -8.69 -17.74 4.86
CA SER A 105 -9.08 -18.02 6.26
C SER A 105 -9.92 -19.30 6.45
N LEU A 106 -10.62 -19.75 5.40
CA LEU A 106 -11.40 -20.99 5.40
C LEU A 106 -10.52 -22.24 5.37
N LEU A 107 -9.38 -22.18 4.67
CA LEU A 107 -8.42 -23.30 4.58
C LEU A 107 -7.45 -23.24 5.75
N LEU A 108 -6.95 -22.04 6.05
CA LEU A 108 -5.99 -21.77 7.12
C LEU A 108 -6.74 -21.42 8.40
N ARG A 109 -7.35 -22.43 9.01
CA ARG A 109 -8.15 -22.23 10.23
C ARG A 109 -7.24 -22.03 11.43
N LEU A 110 -7.31 -20.84 12.04
CA LEU A 110 -6.60 -20.56 13.29
C LEU A 110 -6.87 -21.60 14.38
N LYS A 111 -8.10 -22.13 14.46
CA LYS A 111 -8.50 -23.09 15.50
C LYS A 111 -7.66 -24.37 15.48
N GLU A 112 -7.19 -24.77 14.30
CA GLU A 112 -6.42 -25.99 14.08
C GLU A 112 -4.91 -25.78 14.23
N LEU A 113 -4.47 -24.53 14.27
CA LEU A 113 -3.08 -24.17 14.48
C LEU A 113 -2.70 -24.37 15.96
N ASP A 114 -1.63 -25.13 16.20
CA ASP A 114 -1.06 -25.30 17.53
C ASP A 114 -0.25 -24.06 17.95
N LEU A 115 -0.95 -23.10 18.54
CA LEU A 115 -0.34 -21.85 18.98
C LEU A 115 0.71 -22.05 20.08
N CYS A 116 0.56 -23.08 20.92
CA CYS A 116 1.52 -23.36 22.00
C CYS A 116 2.82 -23.92 21.41
N GLY A 117 2.70 -24.89 20.50
CA GLY A 117 3.86 -25.46 19.80
C GLY A 117 4.62 -24.42 18.97
N VAL A 118 3.90 -23.54 18.26
CA VAL A 118 4.52 -22.44 17.50
C VAL A 118 5.21 -21.43 18.42
N ALA A 119 4.55 -21.05 19.53
CA ALA A 119 5.14 -20.11 20.49
C ALA A 119 6.46 -20.63 21.08
N GLU A 120 6.49 -21.91 21.45
CA GLU A 120 7.67 -22.53 22.05
C GLU A 120 8.75 -22.86 21.01
N GLY A 121 8.38 -23.52 19.91
CA GLY A 121 9.31 -24.05 18.92
C GLY A 121 9.84 -23.01 17.94
N ALA A 122 8.97 -22.14 17.40
CA ALA A 122 9.37 -21.18 16.36
C ALA A 122 9.84 -19.84 16.94
N PHE A 123 9.23 -19.38 18.03
CA PHE A 123 9.51 -18.07 18.62
C PHE A 123 10.27 -18.14 19.95
N ALA A 124 10.60 -19.34 20.44
CA ALA A 124 11.34 -19.57 21.68
C ALA A 124 10.78 -18.80 22.89
N LEU A 125 9.44 -18.71 22.97
CA LEU A 125 8.79 -17.96 24.04
C LEU A 125 8.78 -18.75 25.35
N VAL A 126 9.31 -18.11 26.39
CA VAL A 126 9.27 -18.58 27.78
C VAL A 126 7.86 -18.43 28.37
N HIS A 127 7.15 -17.36 27.98
CA HIS A 127 5.78 -17.07 28.43
C HIS A 127 4.89 -16.67 27.27
N LEU A 128 3.66 -17.17 27.27
CA LEU A 128 2.64 -16.81 26.29
C LEU A 128 2.16 -15.35 26.49
N PRO A 129 2.09 -14.54 25.42
CA PRO A 129 1.54 -13.20 25.50
C PRO A 129 0.02 -13.23 25.72
N ARG A 130 -0.51 -12.20 26.37
CA ARG A 130 -1.96 -12.03 26.51
C ARG A 130 -2.55 -11.53 25.20
N MET A 131 -3.37 -12.36 24.55
CA MET A 131 -4.05 -12.02 23.29
C MET A 131 -5.44 -12.66 23.22
N PRO A 132 -6.40 -12.05 22.49
CA PRO A 132 -7.77 -12.58 22.36
C PRO A 132 -7.82 -14.02 21.85
N GLU A 133 -6.93 -14.39 20.95
CA GLU A 133 -6.89 -15.68 20.25
C GLU A 133 -6.45 -16.85 21.17
N LEU A 134 -5.80 -16.52 22.30
CA LEU A 134 -5.34 -17.47 23.34
C LEU A 134 -6.28 -17.57 24.55
N ARG A 135 -7.39 -16.81 24.58
CA ARG A 135 -8.24 -16.70 25.78
C ARG A 135 -8.99 -18.00 26.11
N ASN A 136 -9.51 -18.68 25.10
CA ASN A 136 -10.37 -19.88 25.23
C ASN A 136 -9.70 -21.14 24.66
N ARG A 137 -8.36 -21.22 24.70
CA ARG A 137 -7.63 -22.38 24.19
C ARG A 137 -6.93 -23.13 25.31
N ASP A 138 -6.78 -24.43 25.08
CA ASP A 138 -6.01 -25.31 25.95
C ASP A 138 -4.53 -24.93 25.90
N LYS A 139 -4.00 -24.57 27.06
CA LYS A 139 -2.59 -24.19 27.25
C LYS A 139 -1.75 -25.37 27.75
N SER A 140 -2.36 -26.54 27.89
CA SER A 140 -1.75 -27.73 28.49
C SER A 140 -0.51 -28.21 27.74
N LYS A 141 -0.41 -27.93 26.44
CA LYS A 141 0.74 -28.26 25.59
C LYS A 141 1.94 -27.32 25.76
N PHE A 142 1.79 -26.24 26.54
CA PHE A 142 2.90 -25.33 26.79
C PHE A 142 3.74 -25.86 27.95
N ASN A 143 5.02 -26.18 27.69
CA ASN A 143 5.91 -26.76 28.69
C ASN A 143 6.04 -25.83 29.91
N GLN A 144 5.49 -26.27 31.04
CA GLN A 144 5.43 -25.50 32.28
C GLN A 144 6.82 -25.30 32.92
N GLU A 145 7.77 -26.19 32.62
CA GLU A 145 9.17 -26.07 33.08
C GLU A 145 9.83 -24.78 32.58
N ASN A 146 9.42 -24.29 31.40
CA ASN A 146 9.93 -23.03 30.85
C ASN A 146 9.43 -21.80 31.62
N GLN A 147 8.33 -21.89 32.37
CA GLN A 147 7.77 -20.74 33.09
C GLN A 147 8.56 -20.34 34.35
N THR A 148 9.50 -21.19 34.79
CA THR A 148 10.35 -20.94 35.96
C THR A 148 11.26 -19.72 35.79
N VAL A 149 11.59 -19.36 34.55
CA VAL A 149 12.36 -18.16 34.24
C VAL A 149 11.45 -16.94 34.26
N ASN A 150 11.68 -16.03 35.21
CA ASN A 150 10.95 -14.77 35.31
C ASN A 150 11.23 -13.89 34.09
N ALA A 151 10.26 -13.78 33.16
CA ALA A 151 10.32 -12.91 31.99
C ALA A 151 10.63 -11.44 32.32
N GLU A 152 10.32 -11.00 33.53
CA GLU A 152 10.51 -9.62 33.96
C GLU A 152 11.93 -9.33 34.45
N SER A 153 12.63 -10.34 34.99
CA SER A 153 14.00 -10.20 35.53
C SER A 153 15.09 -10.25 34.46
N ILE A 154 14.75 -10.55 33.21
CA ILE A 154 15.71 -10.59 32.11
C ILE A 154 16.33 -9.19 31.91
N PRO A 155 17.67 -9.04 31.94
CA PRO A 155 18.32 -7.75 31.69
C PRO A 155 18.25 -7.38 30.21
N TYR A 156 18.24 -6.07 29.94
CA TYR A 156 18.50 -5.56 28.59
C TYR A 156 20.00 -5.44 28.40
N LYS A 157 20.54 -6.02 27.32
CA LYS A 157 21.95 -5.82 26.96
C LYS A 157 22.22 -4.37 26.56
N ASP A 158 21.25 -3.74 25.89
CA ASP A 158 21.32 -2.34 25.46
C ASP A 158 20.80 -1.36 26.53
N LYS A 159 21.71 -0.63 27.16
CA LYS A 159 21.40 0.40 28.19
C LYS A 159 20.46 1.51 27.68
N SER A 160 20.56 1.89 26.40
CA SER A 160 19.71 2.91 25.78
C SER A 160 18.26 2.43 25.60
N LEU A 161 18.06 1.17 25.24
CA LEU A 161 16.72 0.57 25.15
C LEU A 161 16.10 0.41 26.53
N ALA A 162 16.89 0.05 27.54
CA ALA A 162 16.44 -0.02 28.93
C ALA A 162 15.89 1.33 29.42
N LYS A 163 16.64 2.43 29.23
CA LYS A 163 16.19 3.78 29.59
C LYS A 163 14.92 4.19 28.85
N LYS A 164 14.86 3.94 27.54
CA LYS A 164 13.66 4.24 26.72
C LYS A 164 12.44 3.46 27.19
N LYS A 165 12.59 2.18 27.55
CA LYS A 165 11.50 1.33 28.04
C LYS A 165 11.07 1.69 29.46
N GLN A 166 11.98 2.16 30.32
CA GLN A 166 11.65 2.73 31.63
C GLN A 166 10.81 4.01 31.46
N MET A 167 11.26 4.96 30.63
CA MET A 167 10.48 6.16 30.33
C MET A 167 9.09 5.83 29.72
N GLU A 168 8.97 4.78 28.91
CA GLU A 168 7.69 4.31 28.37
C GLU A 168 6.79 3.57 29.40
N LYS A 169 7.35 3.07 30.50
CA LYS A 169 6.59 2.52 31.63
C LYS A 169 6.07 3.63 32.55
N ASP A 170 6.92 4.64 32.79
CA ASP A 170 6.61 5.74 33.71
C ASP A 170 5.58 6.72 33.14
N ASP A 171 5.53 6.90 31.82
CA ASP A 171 4.50 7.73 31.16
C ASP A 171 3.77 6.98 30.02
N PRO A 172 2.60 6.36 30.33
CA PRO A 172 1.79 5.63 29.35
C PRO A 172 1.26 6.51 28.21
N THR A 173 1.21 7.84 28.39
CA THR A 173 0.67 8.77 27.38
C THR A 173 1.58 8.92 26.16
N LEU A 174 2.87 8.60 26.31
CA LEU A 174 3.86 8.59 25.20
C LEU A 174 3.54 7.52 24.14
N LYS A 175 2.94 6.38 24.53
CA LYS A 175 2.51 5.34 23.56
C LYS A 175 1.34 5.81 22.70
N ILE A 176 0.40 6.54 23.30
CA ILE A 176 -0.78 7.08 22.63
C ILE A 176 -0.37 8.17 21.62
N LYS A 177 0.64 8.97 21.93
CA LYS A 177 1.21 9.97 21.00
C LYS A 177 1.95 9.34 19.80
N LYS A 178 2.56 8.16 19.96
CA LYS A 178 3.26 7.42 18.88
C LYS A 178 2.33 6.64 17.94
N ARG A 179 1.09 6.34 18.34
CA ARG A 179 0.01 6.12 17.36
C ARG A 179 -0.22 7.47 16.69
N VAL A 180 0.67 7.82 15.76
CA VAL A 180 0.47 8.94 14.84
C VAL A 180 -0.93 8.73 14.31
N LYS A 181 -1.84 9.64 14.64
CA LYS A 181 -3.16 9.71 14.02
C LYS A 181 -2.86 9.67 12.53
N THR A 182 -3.08 8.53 11.87
CA THR A 182 -3.03 8.45 10.42
C THR A 182 -4.15 9.39 10.00
N VAL A 183 -3.78 10.63 9.70
CA VAL A 183 -4.75 11.66 9.40
C VAL A 183 -5.52 11.13 8.20
N ALA A 184 -6.84 11.02 8.31
CA ALA A 184 -7.67 10.46 7.25
C ALA A 184 -7.27 11.10 5.90
N PHE A 185 -7.26 10.31 4.82
CA PHE A 185 -6.81 10.74 3.50
C PHE A 185 -7.40 12.09 3.04
N SER A 186 -8.64 12.39 3.48
CA SER A 186 -9.33 13.67 3.34
C SER A 186 -8.56 14.86 3.95
N ILE A 187 -8.04 14.71 5.17
CA ILE A 187 -7.29 15.76 5.87
C ILE A 187 -5.88 15.93 5.28
N GLN A 188 -5.28 14.86 4.73
CA GLN A 188 -4.05 14.98 3.95
C GLN A 188 -4.27 15.77 2.64
N LYS A 189 -5.38 15.51 1.94
CA LYS A 189 -5.77 16.24 0.73
C LYS A 189 -6.01 17.72 1.02
N GLU A 190 -6.69 18.03 2.12
CA GLU A 190 -6.95 19.40 2.58
C GLU A 190 -5.66 20.15 2.93
N ASN A 191 -4.74 19.51 3.68
CA ASN A 191 -3.44 20.11 4.01
C ASN A 191 -2.58 20.36 2.77
N LYS A 192 -2.65 19.48 1.76
CA LYS A 192 -1.96 19.66 0.47
C LYS A 192 -2.57 20.83 -0.31
N LEU A 193 -3.89 20.96 -0.31
CA LEU A 193 -4.61 22.09 -0.90
C LEU A 193 -4.25 23.41 -0.21
N ARG A 194 -4.20 23.43 1.12
CA ARG A 194 -3.85 24.60 1.93
C ARG A 194 -2.41 25.07 1.68
N LYS A 195 -1.46 24.13 1.54
CA LYS A 195 -0.09 24.44 1.13
C LYS A 195 -0.03 25.02 -0.29
N ARG A 196 -0.84 24.51 -1.22
CA ARG A 196 -0.94 25.04 -2.60
C ARG A 196 -1.54 26.44 -2.62
N LEU A 197 -2.58 26.70 -1.84
CA LEU A 197 -3.20 28.02 -1.70
C LEU A 197 -2.23 29.05 -1.09
N LYS A 198 -1.41 28.63 -0.12
CA LYS A 198 -0.37 29.49 0.48
C LYS A 198 0.77 29.80 -0.49
N ARG A 199 1.09 28.89 -1.42
CA ARG A 199 2.02 29.16 -2.54
C ARG A 199 1.42 30.13 -3.53
N LEU A 200 0.19 29.90 -3.97
CA LEU A 200 -0.53 30.82 -4.86
C LEU A 200 -0.66 32.22 -4.27
N ARG A 201 -0.91 32.36 -2.95
CA ARG A 201 -0.92 33.67 -2.28
C ARG A 201 0.46 34.33 -2.22
N ARG A 202 1.54 33.56 -2.15
CA ARG A 202 2.91 34.11 -2.22
C ARG A 202 3.24 34.54 -3.64
N GLU A 203 2.88 33.74 -4.63
CA GLU A 203 2.98 34.08 -6.06
C GLU A 203 2.13 35.32 -6.39
N GLN A 204 0.92 35.43 -5.83
CA GLN A 204 0.09 36.63 -5.98
C GLN A 204 0.70 37.84 -5.28
N ALA A 205 1.23 37.71 -4.06
CA ALA A 205 1.91 38.82 -3.38
C ALA A 205 3.24 39.21 -4.06
N GLU A 206 3.90 38.26 -4.73
CA GLU A 206 5.07 38.49 -5.57
C GLU A 206 4.67 39.19 -6.87
N ASN A 207 3.58 38.76 -7.51
CA ASN A 207 2.99 39.44 -8.66
C ASN A 207 2.45 40.83 -8.30
N GLU A 208 1.91 41.05 -7.10
CA GLU A 208 1.50 42.38 -6.61
C GLU A 208 2.71 43.28 -6.34
N ARG A 209 3.85 42.72 -5.92
CA ARG A 209 5.13 43.45 -5.81
C ARG A 209 5.72 43.77 -7.18
N ILE A 210 5.54 42.88 -8.17
CA ILE A 210 5.91 43.12 -9.57
C ILE A 210 4.97 44.18 -10.18
N ALA A 211 3.66 44.13 -9.90
CA ALA A 211 2.68 45.14 -10.32
C ALA A 211 2.95 46.53 -9.68
N GLY A 212 3.45 46.58 -8.44
CA GLY A 212 3.95 47.82 -7.84
C GLY A 212 5.20 48.40 -8.51
N ALA A 213 5.90 47.61 -9.32
CA ALA A 213 6.98 48.08 -10.21
C ALA A 213 6.49 48.37 -11.65
N GLU A 214 5.26 48.00 -12.00
CA GLU A 214 4.61 48.23 -13.30
C GLU A 214 3.97 49.62 -13.42
N ASP A 215 3.88 50.42 -12.35
CA ASP A 215 3.52 51.85 -12.42
C ASP A 215 4.54 52.68 -13.24
N ALA A 216 5.76 52.16 -13.46
CA ALA A 216 6.76 52.73 -14.36
C ALA A 216 6.68 52.18 -15.81
N VAL A 217 5.85 51.18 -16.08
CA VAL A 217 5.69 50.50 -17.39
C VAL A 217 4.36 50.88 -18.07
N ALA A 218 3.44 51.50 -17.32
CA ALA A 218 2.09 51.93 -17.75
C ALA A 218 2.03 52.92 -18.93
N GLU A 219 3.14 53.55 -19.33
CA GLU A 219 3.20 54.37 -20.55
C GLU A 219 3.39 53.52 -21.82
N THR A 220 3.95 52.32 -21.72
CA THR A 220 4.25 51.44 -22.87
C THR A 220 3.11 50.48 -23.22
N GLU A 221 2.25 50.11 -22.25
CA GLU A 221 1.16 49.15 -22.45
C GLU A 221 -0.07 49.78 -23.14
N LYS A 222 -0.33 51.07 -22.89
CA LYS A 222 -1.41 51.84 -23.55
C LYS A 222 -1.26 51.86 -25.07
N HIS A 223 -0.03 51.90 -25.56
CA HIS A 223 0.27 51.93 -26.99
C HIS A 223 0.05 50.56 -27.67
N ILE A 224 0.08 49.45 -26.92
CA ILE A 224 -0.15 48.09 -27.44
C ILE A 224 -1.66 47.77 -27.46
N ASP A 225 -2.40 48.22 -26.45
CA ASP A 225 -3.85 48.04 -26.37
C ASP A 225 -4.62 48.86 -27.42
N GLU A 226 -4.12 50.04 -27.80
CA GLU A 226 -4.68 50.80 -28.92
C GLU A 226 -4.56 50.04 -30.25
N ILE A 227 -3.39 49.45 -30.53
CA ILE A 227 -3.14 48.67 -31.75
C ILE A 227 -3.99 47.38 -31.78
N ALA A 228 -4.16 46.71 -30.64
CA ALA A 228 -4.99 45.49 -30.54
C ALA A 228 -6.50 45.77 -30.77
N ASN A 229 -6.98 46.94 -30.31
CA ASN A 229 -8.37 47.36 -30.50
C ASN A 229 -8.68 47.72 -31.96
N GLU A 230 -7.77 48.37 -32.68
CA GLU A 230 -7.92 48.61 -34.11
C GLU A 230 -7.99 47.30 -34.91
N TYR A 231 -7.12 46.34 -34.59
CA TYR A 231 -7.10 45.03 -35.27
C TYR A 231 -8.40 44.24 -35.05
N SER A 232 -8.98 44.32 -33.86
CA SER A 232 -10.26 43.68 -33.53
C SER A 232 -11.46 44.30 -34.26
N LYS A 233 -11.48 45.63 -34.41
CA LYS A 233 -12.51 46.33 -35.21
C LYS A 233 -12.46 45.91 -36.68
N LEU A 234 -11.26 45.83 -37.27
CA LEU A 234 -11.06 45.40 -38.66
C LEU A 234 -11.51 43.95 -38.90
N LYS A 235 -11.25 43.05 -37.95
CA LYS A 235 -11.67 41.64 -38.01
C LYS A 235 -13.20 41.49 -37.95
N ARG A 236 -13.88 42.31 -37.14
CA ARG A 236 -15.35 42.34 -37.05
C ARG A 236 -15.99 42.86 -38.34
N GLN A 237 -15.43 43.90 -38.94
CA GLN A 237 -15.90 44.46 -40.20
C GLN A 237 -15.80 43.44 -41.35
N ARG A 238 -14.69 42.69 -41.44
CA ARG A 238 -14.53 41.59 -42.41
C ARG A 238 -15.52 40.42 -42.18
N ARG A 239 -15.85 40.10 -40.92
CA ARG A 239 -16.89 39.09 -40.60
C ARG A 239 -18.28 39.54 -41.04
N LEU A 240 -18.65 40.79 -40.79
CA LEU A 240 -19.92 41.37 -41.23
C LEU A 240 -20.02 41.39 -42.75
N GLN A 241 -18.96 41.77 -43.46
CA GLN A 241 -18.93 41.70 -44.93
C GLN A 241 -19.12 40.27 -45.45
N ARG A 242 -18.47 39.27 -44.83
CA ARG A 242 -18.65 37.85 -45.17
C ARG A 242 -20.06 37.36 -44.86
N PHE A 243 -20.62 37.71 -43.72
CA PHE A 243 -21.99 37.34 -43.34
C PHE A 243 -23.02 37.95 -44.31
N ASN A 244 -22.89 39.22 -44.65
CA ASN A 244 -23.76 39.89 -45.61
C ASN A 244 -23.62 39.27 -47.02
N LYS A 245 -22.42 38.83 -47.41
CA LYS A 245 -22.20 38.10 -48.67
C LYS A 245 -22.91 36.74 -48.65
N ILE A 246 -22.86 36.01 -47.53
CA ILE A 246 -23.55 34.72 -47.36
C ILE A 246 -25.09 34.89 -47.36
N GLN A 247 -25.61 35.94 -46.71
CA GLN A 247 -27.05 36.22 -46.72
C GLN A 247 -27.56 36.58 -48.11
N LYS A 248 -26.79 37.36 -48.90
CA LYS A 248 -27.11 37.62 -50.31
C LYS A 248 -27.12 36.33 -51.14
N ILE A 249 -26.20 35.41 -50.90
CA ILE A 249 -26.15 34.11 -51.60
C ILE A 249 -27.35 33.24 -51.22
N LYS A 250 -27.69 33.16 -49.92
CA LYS A 250 -28.86 32.40 -49.46
C LYS A 250 -30.18 32.93 -50.03
N LYS A 251 -30.35 34.26 -50.05
CA LYS A 251 -31.55 34.88 -50.62
C LYS A 251 -31.67 34.59 -52.13
N LYS A 252 -30.55 34.67 -52.85
CA LYS A 252 -30.52 34.34 -54.29
C LYS A 252 -30.83 32.87 -54.54
N ASN A 253 -30.38 31.96 -53.69
CA ASN A 253 -30.67 30.53 -53.81
C ASN A 253 -32.13 30.18 -53.43
N SER A 254 -32.71 30.83 -52.41
CA SER A 254 -34.13 30.62 -52.10
C SER A 254 -35.06 31.16 -53.20
N GLU A 255 -34.68 32.26 -53.85
CA GLU A 255 -35.42 32.80 -55.00
C GLU A 255 -35.33 31.84 -56.21
N LEU A 256 -34.19 31.17 -56.41
CA LEU A 256 -34.02 30.13 -57.44
C LEU A 256 -34.84 28.86 -57.13
N GLU A 257 -34.85 28.39 -55.87
CA GLU A 257 -35.64 27.22 -55.44
C GLU A 257 -37.17 27.45 -55.50
N LEU A 258 -37.62 28.69 -55.31
CA LEU A 258 -39.02 29.07 -55.54
C LEU A 258 -39.37 29.07 -57.03
N SER A 259 -38.46 29.54 -57.90
CA SER A 259 -38.68 29.49 -59.36
C SER A 259 -38.62 28.08 -59.95
N GLU A 260 -37.80 27.18 -59.39
CA GLU A 260 -37.75 25.78 -59.82
C GLU A 260 -38.99 24.98 -59.35
N ASN A 261 -39.55 25.30 -58.18
CA ASN A 261 -40.78 24.65 -57.70
C ASN A 261 -42.04 25.16 -58.43
N GLU A 262 -42.10 26.44 -58.82
CA GLU A 262 -43.20 26.95 -59.67
C GLU A 262 -43.13 26.35 -61.09
N GLN A 263 -41.93 26.10 -61.63
CA GLN A 263 -41.78 25.43 -62.93
C GLN A 263 -42.10 23.91 -62.89
N LEU A 264 -42.06 23.27 -61.72
CA LEU A 264 -42.47 21.87 -61.54
C LEU A 264 -43.99 21.71 -61.33
N SER A 265 -44.68 22.73 -60.80
CA SER A 265 -46.13 22.73 -60.62
C SER A 265 -46.93 23.09 -61.88
N ASP A 266 -46.29 23.68 -62.88
CA ASP A 266 -46.91 24.03 -64.17
C ASP A 266 -46.74 22.92 -65.25
N MET A 267 -46.19 21.75 -64.89
CA MET A 267 -46.05 20.57 -65.77
C MET A 267 -46.81 19.30 -65.31
N GLU A 268 -47.73 19.41 -64.35
CA GLU A 268 -48.79 18.42 -64.03
C GLU A 268 -50.18 19.01 -64.33
#